data_AF-A0A1F5AME1-F1
#
_entry.id   AF-A0A1F5AME1-F1
#
_cell.length_a   1.000
_cell.length_b   1.000
_cell.length_c   1.000
_cell.angle_alpha   90.00
_cell.angle_beta   90.00
_cell.angle_gamma   90.00
#
_symmetry.space_group_name_H-M   'P 1'
#
loop_
_entity.id
_entity.type
_entity.pdbx_description
1 polymer ?
#
loop_
_entity_poly.entity_id
_entity_poly.type
_entity_poly.pdbx_seq_one_letter_code
_entity_poly.pdbx_strand_id
1 'polypeptide(L)'
;YRFAVLDSPVVNAFAVPGGSVYVTRGILALMSSEAELAAVLGHELGHVNARHSVRRMSQQMLAQIGLAAGSVISEKFAEYAGLAQAGLQVLFLKYSRDDERQADALGVEYSRLAGYDPADMAVTFTALEKMGDLAGGRSLPGFLSTHPLSSERIQNVQAMLKPEDQALARKPEAYLRTVEDLIYGDDPRQGFVEGSAFYHPGLRFEFTVPSGWKVDNTPARVTLVSGDQDGGLILQAEKNADNLEDYARKKAAEISASGGQLQGEKRTTINGLSCIEQAYTLTQENQAPIRMRWSYLRKGELVYLFLALSSVEGFPKYEPVFRRVVGSFREMTNTSLINRAPKRLALVKANGSDTLQGVFKKTGLAENTWAPFAVMNGLELGAVPPAGKLIKVAR
;
A
#
# COMPACT_ATOMS: atom_id res chain seq x y z
N TYR A 1 1.89 -14.69 -19.41
CA TYR A 1 1.99 -13.68 -18.33
C TYR A 1 0.74 -12.81 -18.34
N ARG A 2 0.38 -12.24 -17.20
CA ARG A 2 -0.65 -11.20 -17.08
C ARG A 2 -0.03 -9.98 -16.40
N PHE A 3 -0.41 -8.79 -16.83
CA PHE A 3 0.10 -7.53 -16.25
C PHE A 3 -1.08 -6.70 -15.76
N ALA A 4 -0.95 -6.11 -14.58
CA ALA A 4 -1.97 -5.23 -14.04
C ALA A 4 -1.34 -4.03 -13.34
N VAL A 5 -1.97 -2.87 -13.49
CA VAL A 5 -1.62 -1.66 -12.75
C VAL A 5 -2.50 -1.59 -11.51
N LEU A 6 -1.88 -1.46 -10.33
CA LEU A 6 -2.56 -1.28 -9.07
C LEU A 6 -2.71 0.22 -8.78
N ASP A 7 -3.92 0.64 -8.44
CA ASP A 7 -4.18 1.98 -7.93
C ASP A 7 -3.67 2.10 -6.49
N SER A 8 -2.36 2.32 -6.38
CA SER A 8 -1.66 2.51 -5.11
C SER A 8 -0.52 3.51 -5.29
N PRO A 9 -0.38 4.50 -4.39
CA PRO A 9 0.72 5.45 -4.43
C PRO A 9 2.04 4.86 -3.93
N VAL A 10 1.99 3.70 -3.28
CA VAL A 10 3.18 2.96 -2.85
C VAL A 10 4.04 2.66 -4.06
N VAL A 11 5.34 2.95 -4.00
CA VAL A 11 6.29 2.61 -5.08
C VAL A 11 6.60 1.12 -5.01
N ASN A 12 6.00 0.30 -5.89
CA ASN A 12 6.23 -1.15 -5.90
C ASN A 12 5.96 -1.81 -7.26
N ALA A 13 6.60 -2.93 -7.49
CA ALA A 13 6.28 -3.92 -8.51
C ALA A 13 6.53 -5.31 -7.91
N PHE A 14 5.73 -6.30 -8.30
CA PHE A 14 5.94 -7.67 -7.84
C PHE A 14 5.29 -8.68 -8.79
N ALA A 15 5.90 -9.84 -8.90
CA ALA A 15 5.30 -11.02 -9.53
C ALA A 15 4.75 -12.02 -8.51
N VAL A 16 3.66 -12.68 -8.87
CA VAL A 16 3.11 -13.82 -8.12
C VAL A 16 3.29 -15.12 -8.90
N PRO A 17 3.31 -16.29 -8.22
CA PRO A 17 3.33 -17.58 -8.89
C PRO A 17 2.25 -17.70 -9.98
N GLY A 18 2.60 -18.29 -11.11
CA GLY A 18 1.72 -18.37 -12.29
C GLY A 18 1.89 -17.22 -13.29
N GLY A 19 2.80 -16.28 -13.04
CA GLY A 19 3.25 -15.29 -14.04
C GLY A 19 2.35 -14.09 -14.21
N SER A 20 1.65 -13.68 -13.13
CA SER A 20 1.02 -12.36 -13.07
C SER A 20 1.98 -11.37 -12.43
N VAL A 21 2.16 -10.21 -13.06
CA VAL A 21 3.03 -9.13 -12.62
C VAL A 21 2.18 -7.91 -12.34
N TYR A 22 2.39 -7.29 -11.20
CA TYR A 22 1.68 -6.10 -10.75
C TYR A 22 2.66 -4.94 -10.64
N VAL A 23 2.27 -3.78 -11.16
CA VAL A 23 3.00 -2.52 -11.00
C VAL A 23 2.08 -1.50 -10.35
N THR A 24 2.57 -0.71 -9.42
CA THR A 24 1.75 0.32 -8.79
C THR A 24 1.82 1.63 -9.57
N ARG A 25 0.79 2.47 -9.39
CA ARG A 25 0.83 3.86 -9.82
C ARG A 25 2.05 4.62 -9.26
N GLY A 26 2.48 4.31 -8.04
CA GLY A 26 3.68 4.88 -7.42
C GLY A 26 4.97 4.62 -8.20
N ILE A 27 5.24 3.38 -8.62
CA ILE A 27 6.47 3.08 -9.38
C ILE A 27 6.41 3.66 -10.80
N LEU A 28 5.23 3.68 -11.42
CA LEU A 28 5.04 4.32 -12.72
C LEU A 28 5.32 5.83 -12.66
N ALA A 29 4.92 6.50 -11.57
CA ALA A 29 5.23 7.91 -11.33
C ALA A 29 6.73 8.16 -11.12
N LEU A 30 7.44 7.21 -10.49
CA LEU A 30 8.87 7.32 -10.23
C LEU A 30 9.69 7.35 -11.52
N MET A 31 9.40 6.43 -12.45
CA MET A 31 10.20 6.21 -13.65
C MET A 31 10.12 7.35 -14.67
N SER A 32 11.15 7.52 -15.50
CA SER A 32 11.25 8.58 -16.51
C SER A 32 11.38 8.08 -17.95
N SER A 33 11.42 6.77 -18.17
CA SER A 33 11.55 6.18 -19.51
C SER A 33 10.82 4.85 -19.63
N GLU A 34 10.56 4.43 -20.88
CA GLU A 34 9.97 3.13 -21.17
C GLU A 34 10.98 2.00 -20.90
N ALA A 35 12.28 2.27 -21.01
CA ALA A 35 13.33 1.33 -20.66
C ALA A 35 13.45 1.09 -19.16
N GLU A 36 13.20 2.10 -18.31
CA GLU A 36 13.09 1.92 -16.85
C GLU A 36 11.94 0.95 -16.52
N LEU A 37 10.77 1.13 -17.16
CA LEU A 37 9.65 0.19 -17.02
C LEU A 37 10.01 -1.21 -17.54
N ALA A 38 10.67 -1.31 -18.69
CA ALA A 38 11.10 -2.59 -19.25
C ALA A 38 12.09 -3.31 -18.32
N ALA A 39 13.01 -2.59 -17.69
CA ALA A 39 13.95 -3.12 -16.71
C ALA A 39 13.24 -3.67 -15.46
N VAL A 40 12.29 -2.91 -14.89
CA VAL A 40 11.49 -3.36 -13.75
C VAL A 40 10.67 -4.61 -14.11
N LEU A 41 9.99 -4.61 -15.25
CA LEU A 41 9.23 -5.78 -15.70
C LEU A 41 10.15 -6.97 -16.00
N GLY A 42 11.32 -6.73 -16.59
CA GLY A 42 12.35 -7.74 -16.84
C GLY A 42 12.83 -8.40 -15.55
N HIS A 43 13.09 -7.59 -14.51
CA HIS A 43 13.44 -8.07 -13.17
C HIS A 43 12.34 -8.97 -12.57
N GLU A 44 11.09 -8.51 -12.61
CA GLU A 44 9.95 -9.31 -12.11
C GLU A 44 9.76 -10.62 -12.89
N LEU A 45 9.93 -10.59 -14.21
CA LEU A 45 9.92 -11.80 -15.03
C LEU A 45 11.11 -12.72 -14.72
N GLY A 46 12.26 -12.16 -14.34
CA GLY A 46 13.41 -12.90 -13.81
C GLY A 46 13.02 -13.73 -12.59
N HIS A 47 12.33 -13.13 -11.62
CA HIS A 47 11.80 -13.87 -10.46
C HIS A 47 10.83 -14.99 -10.85
N VAL A 48 9.94 -14.75 -11.80
CA VAL A 48 8.99 -15.77 -12.28
C VAL A 48 9.72 -16.92 -12.95
N ASN A 49 10.63 -16.62 -13.87
CA ASN A 49 11.31 -17.60 -14.72
C ASN A 49 12.30 -18.44 -13.92
N ALA A 50 12.98 -17.83 -12.94
CA ALA A 50 13.83 -18.53 -11.98
C ALA A 50 13.06 -19.19 -10.83
N ARG A 51 11.72 -19.03 -10.80
CA ARG A 51 10.79 -19.61 -9.81
C ARG A 51 11.10 -19.20 -8.37
N HIS A 52 11.62 -17.99 -8.15
CA HIS A 52 12.01 -17.50 -6.82
C HIS A 52 10.83 -17.48 -5.84
N SER A 53 9.66 -16.97 -6.24
CA SER A 53 8.49 -16.89 -5.36
C SER A 53 7.99 -18.28 -4.93
N VAL A 54 8.06 -19.27 -5.83
CA VAL A 54 7.70 -20.66 -5.53
C VAL A 54 8.68 -21.27 -4.53
N ARG A 55 9.99 -21.11 -4.76
CA ARG A 55 11.02 -21.59 -3.82
C ARG A 55 10.85 -20.97 -2.43
N ARG A 56 10.59 -19.67 -2.35
CA ARG A 56 10.35 -18.94 -1.09
C ARG A 56 9.10 -19.43 -0.37
N MET A 57 8.00 -19.61 -1.10
CA MET A 57 6.76 -20.15 -0.55
C MET A 57 6.96 -21.57 -0.02
N SER A 58 7.66 -22.44 -0.76
CA SER A 58 7.99 -23.79 -0.29
C SER A 58 8.87 -23.77 0.96
N GLN A 59 9.86 -22.87 1.06
CA GLN A 59 10.69 -22.71 2.25
C GLN A 59 9.89 -22.26 3.47
N GLN A 60 8.96 -21.30 3.30
CA GLN A 60 8.09 -20.86 4.38
C GLN A 60 7.14 -21.96 4.83
N MET A 61 6.55 -22.72 3.91
CA MET A 61 5.72 -23.88 4.24
C MET A 61 6.52 -24.94 4.99
N LEU A 62 7.74 -25.27 4.55
CA LEU A 62 8.61 -26.20 5.26
C LEU A 62 9.01 -25.70 6.65
N ALA A 63 9.27 -24.40 6.80
CA ALA A 63 9.56 -23.80 8.11
C ALA A 63 8.34 -23.88 9.04
N GLN A 64 7.13 -23.62 8.53
CA GLN A 64 5.89 -23.77 9.29
C GLN A 64 5.64 -25.22 9.71
N ILE A 65 5.88 -26.18 8.81
CA ILE A 65 5.79 -27.63 9.11
C ILE A 65 6.86 -28.03 10.14
N GLY A 66 8.08 -27.52 10.05
CA GLY A 66 9.16 -27.80 11.02
C GLY A 66 8.85 -27.27 12.42
N LEU A 67 8.21 -26.11 12.52
CA LEU A 67 7.72 -25.55 13.79
C LEU A 67 6.52 -26.35 14.34
N ALA A 68 5.65 -26.85 13.47
CA ALA A 68 4.54 -27.74 13.83
C ALA A 68 5.01 -29.14 14.23
N ALA A 69 6.07 -29.69 13.65
CA ALA A 69 6.63 -30.98 14.09
C ALA A 69 7.25 -30.91 15.49
N GLY A 70 7.68 -29.72 15.94
CA GLY A 70 8.15 -29.45 17.31
C GLY A 70 7.04 -29.17 18.32
N SER A 71 5.77 -29.01 17.90
CA SER A 71 4.63 -28.71 18.75
C SER A 71 3.47 -29.66 18.43
N VAL A 72 3.03 -30.50 19.36
CA VAL A 72 2.04 -31.56 19.13
C VAL A 72 0.69 -30.98 18.67
N ILE A 73 0.54 -30.69 17.37
CA ILE A 73 -0.68 -30.16 16.74
C ILE A 73 -1.02 -31.05 15.55
N SER A 74 -2.27 -31.52 15.54
CA SER A 74 -2.86 -32.43 14.56
C SER A 74 -2.69 -31.96 13.11
N GLU A 75 -2.20 -32.86 12.26
CA GLU A 75 -1.95 -32.70 10.81
C GLU A 75 -3.15 -32.12 10.03
N LYS A 76 -4.38 -32.31 10.53
CA LYS A 76 -5.61 -31.81 9.91
C LYS A 76 -5.84 -30.30 10.03
N PHE A 77 -5.21 -29.62 11.01
CA PHE A 77 -5.41 -28.19 11.23
C PHE A 77 -4.48 -27.32 10.35
N ALA A 78 -3.33 -27.87 9.94
CA ALA A 78 -2.36 -27.20 9.07
C ALA A 78 -2.86 -27.05 7.62
N GLU A 79 -3.71 -27.98 7.16
CA GLU A 79 -4.13 -28.08 5.75
C GLU A 79 -5.14 -27.00 5.32
N TYR A 80 -6.00 -26.54 6.26
CA TYR A 80 -7.08 -25.58 5.95
C TYR A 80 -6.72 -24.11 6.20
N ALA A 81 -5.73 -23.81 7.05
CA ALA A 81 -5.29 -22.44 7.33
C ALA A 81 -4.34 -21.85 6.27
N GLY A 82 -3.65 -22.70 5.50
CA GLY A 82 -2.52 -22.29 4.65
C GLY A 82 -2.86 -21.64 3.31
N LEU A 83 -3.99 -21.98 2.67
CA LEU A 83 -4.22 -21.62 1.27
C LEU A 83 -4.77 -20.20 1.05
N ALA A 84 -5.64 -19.70 1.93
CA ALA A 84 -6.19 -18.35 1.81
C ALA A 84 -5.22 -17.25 2.30
N GLN A 85 -4.36 -17.56 3.29
CA GLN A 85 -3.31 -16.65 3.75
C GLN A 85 -2.09 -16.62 2.81
N ALA A 86 -1.78 -17.70 2.09
CA ALA A 86 -0.62 -17.78 1.20
C ALA A 86 -0.61 -16.69 0.11
N GLY A 87 -1.76 -16.31 -0.45
CA GLY A 87 -1.84 -15.30 -1.51
C GLY A 87 -1.40 -13.89 -1.05
N LEU A 88 -1.69 -13.54 0.21
CA LEU A 88 -1.27 -12.27 0.80
C LEU A 88 0.19 -12.29 1.27
N GLN A 89 0.72 -13.45 1.66
CA GLN A 89 2.11 -13.60 2.09
C GLN A 89 3.11 -13.33 0.95
N VAL A 90 2.72 -13.59 -0.31
CA VAL A 90 3.58 -13.29 -1.49
C VAL A 90 3.96 -11.81 -1.56
N LEU A 91 3.07 -10.90 -1.12
CA LEU A 91 3.32 -9.45 -1.10
C LEU A 91 4.42 -9.04 -0.10
N PHE A 92 4.75 -9.91 0.85
CA PHE A 92 5.73 -9.67 1.91
C PHE A 92 6.94 -10.60 1.81
N LEU A 93 7.03 -11.40 0.73
CA LEU A 93 8.21 -12.23 0.50
C LEU A 93 9.43 -11.36 0.29
N LYS A 94 10.47 -11.63 1.08
CA LYS A 94 11.80 -11.07 0.90
C LYS A 94 12.65 -12.07 0.15
N TYR A 95 13.15 -11.67 -1.02
CA TYR A 95 14.08 -12.47 -1.80
C TYR A 95 15.49 -12.41 -1.21
N SER A 96 16.32 -13.43 -1.44
CA SER A 96 17.74 -13.37 -1.03
C SER A 96 18.50 -12.45 -1.97
N ARG A 97 19.70 -12.06 -1.53
CA ARG A 97 20.67 -11.37 -2.39
C ARG A 97 20.99 -12.18 -3.66
N ASP A 98 21.04 -13.52 -3.59
CA ASP A 98 21.23 -14.38 -4.77
C ASP A 98 20.04 -14.36 -5.72
N ASP A 99 18.81 -14.45 -5.18
CA ASP A 99 17.59 -14.36 -5.97
C ASP A 99 17.53 -13.00 -6.70
N GLU A 100 17.86 -11.91 -6.02
CA GLU A 100 17.93 -10.56 -6.60
C GLU A 100 19.01 -10.43 -7.68
N ARG A 101 20.24 -10.92 -7.43
CA ARG A 101 21.32 -10.91 -8.45
C ARG A 101 20.94 -11.67 -9.70
N GLN A 102 20.28 -12.82 -9.54
CA GLN A 102 19.83 -13.62 -10.68
C GLN A 102 18.71 -12.89 -11.44
N ALA A 103 17.76 -12.28 -10.73
CA ALA A 103 16.69 -11.49 -11.35
C ALA A 103 17.24 -10.25 -12.07
N ASP A 104 18.24 -9.55 -11.50
CA ASP A 104 18.95 -8.43 -12.13
C ASP A 104 19.60 -8.85 -13.45
N ALA A 105 20.37 -9.95 -13.43
CA ALA A 105 21.05 -10.46 -14.62
C ALA A 105 20.06 -10.84 -15.73
N LEU A 106 18.96 -11.52 -15.38
CA LEU A 106 17.90 -11.84 -16.32
C LEU A 106 17.17 -10.59 -16.81
N GLY A 107 16.92 -9.61 -15.95
CA GLY A 107 16.25 -8.37 -16.34
C GLY A 107 17.10 -7.51 -17.30
N VAL A 108 18.43 -7.47 -17.11
CA VAL A 108 19.37 -6.87 -18.07
C VAL A 108 19.31 -7.59 -19.41
N GLU A 109 19.34 -8.92 -19.40
CA GLU A 109 19.24 -9.72 -20.62
C GLU A 109 17.90 -9.51 -21.34
N TYR A 110 16.78 -9.55 -20.62
CA TYR A 110 15.43 -9.38 -21.17
C TYR A 110 15.23 -7.99 -21.73
N SER A 111 15.72 -6.94 -21.07
CA SER A 111 15.67 -5.56 -21.58
C SER A 111 16.40 -5.45 -22.91
N ARG A 112 17.62 -6.01 -22.98
CA ARG A 112 18.43 -6.04 -24.19
C ARG A 112 17.74 -6.78 -25.34
N LEU A 113 17.21 -7.98 -25.07
CA LEU A 113 16.48 -8.78 -26.07
C LEU A 113 15.19 -8.09 -26.55
N ALA A 114 14.55 -7.32 -25.68
CA ALA A 114 13.38 -6.52 -26.02
C ALA A 114 13.72 -5.19 -26.74
N GLY A 115 15.01 -4.88 -26.94
CA GLY A 115 15.48 -3.68 -27.64
C GLY A 115 15.50 -2.41 -26.79
N TYR A 116 15.48 -2.55 -25.46
CA TYR A 116 15.57 -1.43 -24.51
C TYR A 116 16.94 -1.37 -23.86
N ASP A 117 17.41 -0.15 -23.56
CA ASP A 117 18.70 0.08 -22.90
C ASP A 117 18.67 -0.45 -21.44
N PRO A 118 19.40 -1.53 -21.11
CA PRO A 118 19.43 -2.09 -19.76
C PRO A 118 20.07 -1.16 -18.72
N ALA A 119 20.77 -0.09 -19.11
CA ALA A 119 21.34 0.88 -18.17
C ALA A 119 20.27 1.55 -17.30
N ASP A 120 19.02 1.64 -17.78
CA ASP A 120 17.90 2.23 -17.07
C ASP A 120 17.44 1.39 -15.85
N MET A 121 17.89 0.14 -15.72
CA MET A 121 17.78 -0.61 -14.47
C MET A 121 18.56 0.07 -13.33
N ALA A 122 19.80 0.47 -13.58
CA ALA A 122 20.63 1.15 -12.59
C ALA A 122 20.06 2.54 -12.24
N VAL A 123 19.51 3.25 -13.23
CA VAL A 123 18.81 4.53 -13.01
C VAL A 123 17.63 4.34 -12.05
N THR A 124 16.82 3.31 -12.27
CA THR A 124 15.67 2.98 -11.42
C THR A 124 16.11 2.63 -10.00
N PHE A 125 17.16 1.83 -9.85
CA PHE A 125 17.72 1.48 -8.54
C PHE A 125 18.22 2.70 -7.77
N THR A 126 18.98 3.59 -8.42
CA THR A 126 19.42 4.84 -7.79
C THR A 126 18.23 5.72 -7.38
N ALA A 127 17.17 5.80 -8.19
CA ALA A 127 15.97 6.55 -7.84
C ALA A 127 15.26 5.96 -6.62
N LEU A 128 15.15 4.62 -6.54
CA LEU A 128 14.58 3.91 -5.40
C LEU A 128 15.39 4.12 -4.12
N GLU A 129 16.72 4.06 -4.19
CA GLU A 129 17.64 4.34 -3.08
C GLU A 129 17.42 5.76 -2.54
N LYS A 130 17.46 6.77 -3.42
CA LYS A 130 17.21 8.17 -3.04
C LYS A 130 15.83 8.38 -2.42
N MET A 131 14.79 7.71 -2.92
CA MET A 131 13.44 7.77 -2.32
C MET A 131 13.40 7.14 -0.93
N GLY A 132 14.14 6.03 -0.71
CA GLY A 132 14.27 5.39 0.59
C GLY A 132 14.95 6.29 1.62
N ASP A 133 16.00 7.01 1.21
CA ASP A 133 16.70 7.98 2.07
C ASP A 133 15.81 9.15 2.48
N LEU A 134 15.02 9.69 1.54
CA LEU A 134 14.05 10.76 1.82
C LEU A 134 12.94 10.34 2.80
N ALA A 135 12.61 9.05 2.86
CA ALA A 135 11.67 8.50 3.84
C ALA A 135 12.28 8.30 5.25
N GLY A 136 13.54 8.70 5.45
CA GLY A 136 14.24 8.64 6.73
C GLY A 136 14.70 7.22 7.11
N GLY A 137 15.04 6.38 6.12
CA GLY A 137 15.56 5.03 6.34
C GLY A 137 14.56 4.03 6.93
N ARG A 138 13.33 4.47 7.23
CA ARG A 138 12.19 3.56 7.40
C ARG A 138 11.87 3.03 6.02
N SER A 139 12.18 1.76 5.77
CA SER A 139 11.87 1.10 4.50
C SER A 139 10.46 1.49 4.08
N LEU A 140 10.34 2.19 2.94
CA LEU A 140 9.05 2.42 2.31
C LEU A 140 8.34 1.05 2.26
N PRO A 141 7.12 0.90 2.83
CA PRO A 141 6.30 -0.25 2.52
C PRO A 141 6.12 -0.21 1.00
N GLY A 142 6.79 -1.11 0.27
CA GLY A 142 7.02 -0.95 -1.17
C GLY A 142 8.21 -1.77 -1.67
N PHE A 143 8.73 -1.44 -2.85
CA PHE A 143 9.72 -2.23 -3.59
C PHE A 143 10.92 -2.66 -2.75
N LEU A 144 11.52 -1.74 -1.98
CA LEU A 144 12.70 -2.03 -1.16
C LEU A 144 12.44 -2.99 0.02
N SER A 145 11.17 -3.20 0.39
CA SER A 145 10.80 -4.14 1.44
C SER A 145 10.87 -5.59 0.97
N THR A 146 10.51 -5.85 -0.30
CA THR A 146 10.51 -7.19 -0.93
C THR A 146 11.79 -7.45 -1.74
N HIS A 147 12.37 -6.38 -2.32
CA HIS A 147 13.59 -6.36 -3.11
C HIS A 147 14.66 -5.48 -2.44
N PRO A 148 15.41 -6.00 -1.45
CA PRO A 148 16.47 -5.24 -0.82
C PRO A 148 17.51 -4.76 -1.84
N LEU A 149 17.67 -3.45 -1.94
CA LEU A 149 18.67 -2.84 -2.81
C LEU A 149 20.00 -2.65 -2.06
N SER A 150 21.11 -2.85 -2.76
CA SER A 150 22.46 -2.58 -2.26
C SER A 150 23.25 -1.85 -3.34
N SER A 151 24.26 -1.08 -2.92
CA SER A 151 25.21 -0.46 -3.85
C SER A 151 25.92 -1.49 -4.74
N GLU A 152 26.13 -2.71 -4.23
CA GLU A 152 26.64 -3.86 -4.98
C GLU A 152 25.75 -4.21 -6.18
N ARG A 153 24.41 -4.21 -6.04
CA ARG A 153 23.51 -4.52 -7.16
C ARG A 153 23.61 -3.50 -8.29
N ILE A 154 23.70 -2.21 -7.95
CA ILE A 154 23.89 -1.13 -8.94
C ILE A 154 25.22 -1.35 -9.70
N GLN A 155 26.29 -1.65 -8.97
CA GLN A 155 27.61 -1.93 -9.57
C GLN A 155 27.59 -3.18 -10.47
N ASN A 156 26.90 -4.24 -10.03
CA ASN A 156 26.76 -5.47 -10.81
C ASN A 156 26.01 -5.22 -12.13
N VAL A 157 24.88 -4.49 -12.08
CA VAL A 157 24.14 -4.11 -13.29
C VAL A 157 25.04 -3.31 -14.23
N GLN A 158 25.77 -2.31 -13.72
CA GLN A 158 26.70 -1.51 -14.52
C GLN A 158 27.81 -2.37 -15.17
N ALA A 159 28.31 -3.39 -14.48
CA ALA A 159 29.32 -4.31 -15.01
C ALA A 159 28.78 -5.25 -16.10
N MET A 160 27.45 -5.46 -16.18
CA MET A 160 26.80 -6.28 -17.23
C MET A 160 26.50 -5.49 -18.51
N LEU A 161 26.62 -4.17 -18.49
CA LEU A 161 26.35 -3.30 -19.63
C LEU A 161 27.45 -3.42 -20.69
N LYS A 162 27.04 -3.34 -21.96
CA LYS A 162 27.93 -3.35 -23.10
C LYS A 162 27.89 -2.01 -23.84
N PRO A 163 28.96 -1.61 -24.56
CA PRO A 163 28.94 -0.36 -25.33
C PRO A 163 27.77 -0.25 -26.31
N GLU A 164 27.40 -1.35 -26.97
CA GLU A 164 26.29 -1.40 -27.92
C GLU A 164 24.89 -1.18 -27.28
N ASP A 165 24.76 -1.38 -25.96
CA ASP A 165 23.50 -1.18 -25.25
C ASP A 165 23.02 0.28 -25.33
N GLN A 166 23.94 1.24 -25.47
CA GLN A 166 23.62 2.68 -25.59
C GLN A 166 22.85 3.04 -26.86
N ALA A 167 22.87 2.17 -27.88
CA ALA A 167 22.10 2.37 -29.09
C ALA A 167 20.65 1.89 -28.97
N LEU A 168 20.30 1.19 -27.89
CA LEU A 168 18.97 0.67 -27.64
C LEU A 168 17.99 1.75 -27.17
N ALA A 169 16.70 1.46 -27.29
CA ALA A 169 15.66 2.45 -27.06
C ALA A 169 15.48 2.76 -25.57
N ARG A 170 15.37 4.05 -25.22
CA ARG A 170 14.93 4.51 -23.88
C ARG A 170 13.51 5.06 -23.86
N LYS A 171 13.12 5.76 -24.93
CA LYS A 171 11.79 6.38 -25.15
C LYS A 171 11.25 7.24 -23.98
N PRO A 172 12.03 8.21 -23.45
CA PRO A 172 11.60 9.02 -22.31
C PRO A 172 10.34 9.85 -22.59
N GLU A 173 10.24 10.52 -23.75
CA GLU A 173 9.08 11.38 -24.03
C GLU A 173 7.78 10.60 -24.20
N ALA A 174 7.82 9.44 -24.88
CA ALA A 174 6.65 8.59 -25.06
C ALA A 174 6.14 8.06 -23.72
N TYR A 175 7.06 7.63 -22.85
CA TYR A 175 6.72 7.20 -21.50
C TYR A 175 6.11 8.32 -20.68
N LEU A 176 6.76 9.49 -20.62
CA LEU A 176 6.28 10.63 -19.83
C LEU A 176 4.87 11.05 -20.25
N ARG A 177 4.57 11.09 -21.55
CA ARG A 177 3.20 11.38 -22.04
C ARG A 177 2.18 10.31 -21.66
N THR A 178 2.60 9.06 -21.55
CA THR A 178 1.73 7.95 -21.14
C THR A 178 1.35 8.05 -19.67
N VAL A 179 2.26 8.53 -18.82
CA VAL A 179 2.03 8.74 -17.37
C VAL A 179 1.56 10.17 -17.03
N GLU A 180 1.36 11.02 -18.03
CA GLU A 180 0.71 12.32 -17.82
C GLU A 180 -0.74 12.12 -17.37
N ASP A 181 -1.21 12.97 -16.45
CA ASP A 181 -2.52 12.88 -15.81
C ASP A 181 -2.74 11.67 -14.89
N LEU A 182 -1.72 10.84 -14.67
CA LEU A 182 -1.73 9.78 -13.66
C LEU A 182 -1.94 10.38 -12.27
N ILE A 183 -2.82 9.79 -11.45
CA ILE A 183 -3.01 10.24 -10.06
C ILE A 183 -1.67 10.15 -9.32
N TYR A 184 -1.32 11.18 -8.54
CA TYR A 184 -0.10 11.22 -7.75
C TYR A 184 -0.45 11.26 -6.25
N GLY A 185 0.15 10.36 -5.46
CA GLY A 185 -0.18 10.20 -4.05
C GLY A 185 -1.54 9.52 -3.83
N ASP A 186 -2.09 9.65 -2.64
CA ASP A 186 -3.38 9.05 -2.27
C ASP A 186 -4.51 9.60 -3.16
N ASP A 187 -5.45 8.74 -3.56
CA ASP A 187 -6.69 9.19 -4.18
C ASP A 187 -7.68 9.57 -3.07
N PRO A 188 -8.03 10.87 -2.93
CA PRO A 188 -8.98 11.30 -1.89
C PRO A 188 -10.35 10.62 -2.02
N ARG A 189 -10.71 10.04 -3.17
CA ARG A 189 -11.96 9.28 -3.32
C ARG A 189 -12.00 8.02 -2.44
N GLN A 190 -10.84 7.44 -2.15
CA GLN A 190 -10.65 6.28 -1.26
C GLN A 190 -10.47 6.68 0.20
N GLY A 191 -10.49 7.98 0.48
CA GLY A 191 -10.57 8.54 1.81
C GLY A 191 -9.35 9.34 2.23
N PHE A 192 -9.58 10.33 3.10
CA PHE A 192 -8.54 11.24 3.58
C PHE A 192 -8.91 11.80 4.95
N VAL A 193 -7.89 12.27 5.68
CA VAL A 193 -8.06 13.00 6.93
C VAL A 193 -7.87 14.49 6.66
N GLU A 194 -8.80 15.30 7.15
CA GLU A 194 -8.66 16.77 7.14
C GLU A 194 -9.24 17.35 8.43
N GLY A 195 -8.44 18.16 9.12
CA GLY A 195 -8.76 18.61 10.48
C GLY A 195 -8.89 17.42 11.43
N SER A 196 -10.02 17.33 12.13
CA SER A 196 -10.33 16.25 13.08
C SER A 196 -11.31 15.23 12.53
N ALA A 197 -11.35 15.02 11.21
CA ALA A 197 -12.32 14.12 10.58
C ALA A 197 -11.68 13.31 9.44
N PHE A 198 -12.21 12.11 9.26
CA PHE A 198 -11.98 11.24 8.12
C PHE A 198 -13.17 11.32 7.18
N TYR A 199 -12.90 11.41 5.89
CA TYR A 199 -13.90 11.49 4.83
C TYR A 199 -13.65 10.39 3.82
N HIS A 200 -14.70 9.76 3.30
CA HIS A 200 -14.61 8.80 2.20
C HIS A 200 -15.62 9.18 1.09
N PRO A 201 -15.21 9.99 0.10
CA PRO A 201 -16.08 10.45 -0.98
C PRO A 201 -16.74 9.33 -1.79
N GLY A 202 -16.00 8.26 -2.11
CA GLY A 202 -16.52 7.15 -2.91
C GLY A 202 -17.70 6.41 -2.26
N LEU A 203 -17.61 6.15 -0.95
CA LEU A 203 -18.65 5.49 -0.16
C LEU A 203 -19.60 6.48 0.55
N ARG A 204 -19.32 7.79 0.44
CA ARG A 204 -20.06 8.91 1.00
C ARG A 204 -20.30 8.78 2.50
N PHE A 205 -19.24 8.60 3.27
CA PHE A 205 -19.32 8.66 4.74
C PHE A 205 -18.19 9.48 5.34
N GLU A 206 -18.42 9.98 6.54
CA GLU A 206 -17.43 10.67 7.36
C GLU A 206 -17.56 10.28 8.83
N PHE A 207 -16.47 10.43 9.58
CA PHE A 207 -16.46 10.31 11.04
C PHE A 207 -15.30 11.13 11.65
N THR A 208 -15.41 11.47 12.94
CA THR A 208 -14.40 12.22 13.68
C THR A 208 -13.17 11.36 14.00
N VAL A 209 -11.98 11.89 13.78
CA VAL A 209 -10.70 11.31 14.19
C VAL A 209 -10.28 11.93 15.53
N PRO A 210 -10.01 11.12 16.58
CA PRO A 210 -9.57 11.64 17.86
C PRO A 210 -8.18 12.31 17.75
N SER A 211 -7.96 13.37 18.54
CA SER A 211 -6.68 14.07 18.57
C SER A 211 -5.55 13.13 19.02
N GLY A 212 -4.40 13.19 18.33
CA GLY A 212 -3.22 12.38 18.62
C GLY A 212 -3.30 10.92 18.18
N TRP A 213 -4.39 10.49 17.56
CA TRP A 213 -4.51 9.14 17.02
C TRP A 213 -3.93 9.06 15.61
N LYS A 214 -3.26 7.95 15.32
CA LYS A 214 -2.75 7.66 13.98
C LYS A 214 -3.85 7.00 13.17
N VAL A 215 -4.01 7.43 11.92
CA VAL A 215 -4.95 6.85 10.95
C VAL A 215 -4.13 6.15 9.87
N ASP A 216 -4.47 4.88 9.61
CA ASP A 216 -4.01 4.12 8.47
C ASP A 216 -5.23 3.83 7.58
N ASN A 217 -5.20 4.31 6.34
CA ASN A 217 -6.30 4.15 5.38
C ASN A 217 -5.87 3.19 4.28
N THR A 218 -6.65 2.13 4.08
CA THR A 218 -6.45 1.17 2.99
C THR A 218 -7.77 0.94 2.28
N PRO A 219 -7.77 0.43 1.04
CA PRO A 219 -9.01 0.11 0.32
C PRO A 219 -9.93 -0.88 1.07
N ALA A 220 -9.38 -1.70 1.97
CA ALA A 220 -10.11 -2.72 2.70
C ALA A 220 -10.58 -2.28 4.10
N ARG A 221 -9.89 -1.32 4.73
CA ARG A 221 -10.18 -0.89 6.11
C ARG A 221 -9.57 0.48 6.43
N VAL A 222 -10.15 1.15 7.41
CA VAL A 222 -9.56 2.31 8.09
C VAL A 222 -9.20 1.91 9.52
N THR A 223 -7.95 2.12 9.93
CA THR A 223 -7.46 1.78 11.27
C THR A 223 -7.06 3.05 12.02
N LEU A 224 -7.53 3.17 13.25
CA LEU A 224 -7.23 4.25 14.19
C LEU A 224 -6.50 3.66 15.39
N VAL A 225 -5.32 4.17 15.73
CA VAL A 225 -4.53 3.69 16.89
C VAL A 225 -4.19 4.87 17.81
N SER A 226 -4.36 4.67 19.11
CA SER A 226 -4.02 5.65 20.14
C SER A 226 -2.51 5.92 20.19
N GLY A 227 -2.11 7.09 20.69
CA GLY A 227 -0.69 7.47 20.77
C GLY A 227 0.18 6.53 21.61
N ASP A 228 -0.42 5.91 22.63
CA ASP A 228 0.18 4.89 23.51
C ASP A 228 -0.06 3.44 23.05
N GLN A 229 -0.73 3.24 21.90
CA GLN A 229 -0.95 1.95 21.24
C GLN A 229 -1.77 0.91 22.01
N ASP A 230 -2.47 1.31 23.08
CA ASP A 230 -3.32 0.42 23.88
C ASP A 230 -4.81 0.47 23.42
N GLY A 231 -5.21 1.50 22.66
CA GLY A 231 -6.54 1.62 22.07
C GLY A 231 -6.51 1.54 20.54
N GLY A 232 -7.36 0.68 19.96
CA GLY A 232 -7.49 0.52 18.51
C GLY A 232 -8.95 0.57 18.06
N LEU A 233 -9.21 1.16 16.89
CA LEU A 233 -10.50 1.11 16.21
C LEU A 233 -10.31 0.81 14.73
N ILE A 234 -11.02 -0.18 14.23
CA ILE A 234 -10.97 -0.62 12.83
C ILE A 234 -12.36 -0.45 12.23
N LEU A 235 -12.43 0.23 11.09
CA LEU A 235 -13.63 0.31 10.26
C LEU A 235 -13.46 -0.54 9.01
N GLN A 236 -14.45 -1.39 8.73
CA GLN A 236 -14.59 -2.12 7.47
C GLN A 236 -15.99 -1.91 6.90
N ALA A 237 -16.14 -2.06 5.58
CA ALA A 237 -17.44 -2.02 4.92
C ALA A 237 -17.60 -3.27 4.06
N GLU A 238 -18.71 -3.97 4.24
CA GLU A 238 -19.00 -5.21 3.53
C GLU A 238 -20.37 -5.11 2.84
N LYS A 239 -20.45 -5.57 1.58
CA LYS A 239 -21.76 -5.80 0.96
C LYS A 239 -22.39 -7.02 1.60
N ASN A 240 -23.62 -6.89 2.07
CA ASN A 240 -24.33 -8.02 2.65
C ASN A 240 -25.85 -7.89 2.45
N ALA A 241 -26.50 -8.97 2.00
CA ALA A 241 -27.93 -9.00 1.74
C ALA A 241 -28.78 -9.22 3.01
N ASP A 242 -28.21 -9.81 4.06
CA ASP A 242 -28.91 -10.06 5.32
C ASP A 242 -29.38 -8.73 5.93
N ASN A 243 -30.47 -8.79 6.70
CA ASN A 243 -30.83 -7.70 7.61
C ASN A 243 -29.77 -7.60 8.73
N LEU A 244 -29.73 -6.45 9.40
CA LEU A 244 -28.67 -6.15 10.36
C LEU A 244 -28.65 -7.10 11.56
N GLU A 245 -29.81 -7.59 12.01
CA GLU A 245 -29.93 -8.54 13.12
C GLU A 245 -29.34 -9.91 12.76
N ASP A 246 -29.68 -10.43 11.59
CA ASP A 246 -29.15 -11.70 11.09
C ASP A 246 -27.64 -11.62 10.85
N TYR A 247 -27.17 -10.50 10.29
CA TYR A 247 -25.76 -10.24 10.10
C TYR A 247 -25.00 -10.21 11.44
N ALA A 248 -25.48 -9.41 12.41
CA ALA A 248 -24.86 -9.30 13.73
C ALA A 248 -24.87 -10.65 14.47
N ARG A 249 -25.94 -11.45 14.35
CA ARG A 249 -26.01 -12.79 14.93
C ARG A 249 -24.99 -13.76 14.32
N LYS A 250 -24.80 -13.72 12.99
CA LYS A 250 -23.77 -14.54 12.31
C LYS A 250 -22.36 -14.16 12.79
N LYS A 251 -22.05 -12.85 12.84
CA LYS A 251 -20.77 -12.35 13.38
C LYS A 251 -20.58 -12.72 14.86
N ALA A 252 -21.62 -12.61 15.68
CA ALA A 252 -21.58 -13.03 17.07
C ALA A 252 -21.22 -14.52 17.22
N ALA A 253 -21.77 -15.39 16.37
CA ALA A 253 -21.44 -16.82 16.36
C ALA A 253 -19.96 -17.07 16.00
N GLU A 254 -19.41 -16.35 15.01
CA GLU A 254 -17.98 -16.42 14.64
C GLU A 254 -17.07 -16.00 15.83
N ILE A 255 -17.42 -14.90 16.50
CA ILE A 255 -16.66 -14.38 17.65
C ILE A 255 -16.72 -15.37 18.82
N SER A 256 -17.90 -15.91 19.14
CA SER A 256 -18.05 -16.89 20.23
C SER A 256 -17.36 -18.21 19.94
N ALA A 257 -17.37 -18.68 18.70
CA ALA A 257 -16.59 -19.85 18.28
C ALA A 257 -15.07 -19.65 18.46
N SER A 258 -14.62 -18.39 18.41
CA SER A 258 -13.21 -18.01 18.65
C SER A 258 -12.89 -17.78 20.13
N GLY A 259 -13.81 -18.06 21.06
CA GLY A 259 -13.63 -17.87 22.51
C GLY A 259 -14.13 -16.53 23.06
N GLY A 260 -14.83 -15.73 22.25
CA GLY A 260 -15.38 -14.45 22.67
C GLY A 260 -16.64 -14.59 23.54
N GLN A 261 -16.58 -14.06 24.75
CA GLN A 261 -17.71 -14.05 25.70
C GLN A 261 -18.48 -12.74 25.61
N LEU A 262 -19.76 -12.81 25.23
CA LEU A 262 -20.65 -11.64 25.15
C LEU A 262 -20.84 -11.00 26.53
N GLN A 263 -20.77 -9.68 26.57
CA GLN A 263 -20.84 -8.87 27.78
C GLN A 263 -22.07 -7.97 27.80
N GLY A 264 -22.58 -7.64 26.62
CA GLY A 264 -23.77 -6.84 26.46
C GLY A 264 -24.04 -6.57 24.98
N GLU A 265 -25.31 -6.35 24.67
CA GLU A 265 -25.79 -5.98 23.35
C GLU A 265 -26.75 -4.80 23.48
N LYS A 266 -26.72 -3.90 22.49
CA LYS A 266 -27.61 -2.75 22.41
C LYS A 266 -28.04 -2.49 20.97
N ARG A 267 -29.33 -2.25 20.78
CA ARG A 267 -29.90 -1.71 19.53
C ARG A 267 -30.04 -0.20 19.67
N THR A 268 -29.58 0.54 18.67
CA THR A 268 -29.62 2.00 18.67
C THR A 268 -29.70 2.54 17.25
N THR A 269 -29.78 3.86 17.13
CA THR A 269 -29.55 4.57 15.87
C THR A 269 -28.35 5.50 16.01
N ILE A 270 -27.60 5.67 14.92
CA ILE A 270 -26.45 6.58 14.82
C ILE A 270 -26.68 7.46 13.59
N ASN A 271 -26.94 8.75 13.80
CA ASN A 271 -27.23 9.71 12.72
C ASN A 271 -28.27 9.20 11.70
N GLY A 272 -29.34 8.55 12.19
CA GLY A 272 -30.41 7.98 11.37
C GLY A 272 -30.16 6.57 10.82
N LEU A 273 -28.97 6.00 11.02
CA LEU A 273 -28.63 4.65 10.61
C LEU A 273 -28.93 3.65 11.73
N SER A 274 -29.57 2.52 11.40
CA SER A 274 -29.75 1.41 12.34
C SER A 274 -28.39 0.86 12.76
N CYS A 275 -28.22 0.65 14.06
CA CYS A 275 -26.97 0.20 14.65
C CYS A 275 -27.21 -0.88 15.71
N ILE A 276 -26.41 -1.94 15.67
CA ILE A 276 -26.31 -2.94 16.74
C ILE A 276 -24.91 -2.86 17.32
N GLU A 277 -24.80 -2.66 18.63
CA GLU A 277 -23.53 -2.70 19.36
C GLU A 277 -23.46 -3.99 20.19
N GLN A 278 -22.35 -4.71 20.12
CA GLN A 278 -22.08 -5.90 20.95
C GLN A 278 -20.68 -5.77 21.58
N ALA A 279 -20.59 -6.03 22.88
CA ALA A 279 -19.33 -6.01 23.61
C ALA A 279 -18.89 -7.44 23.99
N TYR A 280 -17.62 -7.75 23.82
CA TYR A 280 -17.04 -9.06 24.10
C TYR A 280 -15.77 -8.94 24.94
N THR A 281 -15.50 -9.96 25.73
CA THR A 281 -14.13 -10.25 26.20
C THR A 281 -13.63 -11.48 25.46
N LEU A 282 -12.46 -11.38 24.85
CA LEU A 282 -11.79 -12.51 24.22
C LEU A 282 -10.60 -12.94 25.09
N THR A 283 -10.56 -14.22 25.42
CA THR A 283 -9.48 -14.84 26.18
C THR A 283 -8.89 -15.96 25.34
N GLN A 284 -7.58 -15.93 25.12
CA GLN A 284 -6.83 -16.99 24.43
C GLN A 284 -5.80 -17.57 25.39
N GLU A 285 -5.42 -18.84 25.19
CA GLU A 285 -4.37 -19.47 26.00
C GLU A 285 -3.07 -18.67 25.90
N ASN A 286 -2.43 -18.43 27.05
CA ASN A 286 -1.16 -17.70 27.18
C ASN A 286 -1.17 -16.23 26.68
N GLN A 287 -2.35 -15.61 26.54
CA GLN A 287 -2.47 -14.19 26.21
C GLN A 287 -3.33 -13.44 27.22
N ALA A 288 -3.00 -12.16 27.45
CA ALA A 288 -3.84 -11.28 28.26
C ALA A 288 -5.21 -11.12 27.58
N PRO A 289 -6.31 -11.10 28.35
CA PRO A 289 -7.64 -10.94 27.77
C PRO A 289 -7.79 -9.54 27.15
N ILE A 290 -8.52 -9.47 26.05
CA ILE A 290 -8.85 -8.22 25.37
C ILE A 290 -10.34 -7.93 25.45
N ARG A 291 -10.69 -6.65 25.58
CA ARG A 291 -12.07 -6.19 25.50
C ARG A 291 -12.30 -5.61 24.11
N MET A 292 -13.41 -6.02 23.49
CA MET A 292 -13.82 -5.58 22.17
C MET A 292 -15.23 -5.02 22.20
N ARG A 293 -15.50 -4.04 21.34
CA ARG A 293 -16.85 -3.62 20.98
C ARG A 293 -17.00 -3.58 19.47
N TRP A 294 -17.98 -4.31 18.99
CA TRP A 294 -18.46 -4.25 17.63
C TRP A 294 -19.63 -3.30 17.54
N SER A 295 -19.63 -2.44 16.52
CA SER A 295 -20.80 -1.63 16.14
C SER A 295 -21.07 -1.87 14.66
N TYR A 296 -22.24 -2.43 14.36
CA TYR A 296 -22.67 -2.77 13.00
C TYR A 296 -23.68 -1.73 12.54
N LEU A 297 -23.39 -0.97 11.49
CA LEU A 297 -24.26 0.08 10.95
C LEU A 297 -24.68 -0.26 9.52
N ARG A 298 -25.98 -0.20 9.23
CA ARG A 298 -26.49 -0.42 7.86
C ARG A 298 -26.64 0.90 7.11
N LYS A 299 -26.06 0.99 5.90
CA LYS A 299 -26.29 2.08 4.93
C LYS A 299 -26.43 1.47 3.53
N GLY A 300 -27.66 1.44 3.02
CA GLY A 300 -27.95 0.78 1.74
C GLY A 300 -27.68 -0.73 1.78
N GLU A 301 -26.89 -1.23 0.84
CA GLU A 301 -26.45 -2.63 0.76
C GLU A 301 -25.21 -2.94 1.60
N LEU A 302 -24.58 -1.91 2.18
CA LEU A 302 -23.36 -2.04 2.96
C LEU A 302 -23.68 -2.12 4.45
N VAL A 303 -22.96 -3.01 5.13
CA VAL A 303 -22.81 -3.01 6.58
C VAL A 303 -21.42 -2.47 6.90
N TYR A 304 -21.37 -1.42 7.71
CA TYR A 304 -20.15 -0.84 8.24
C TYR A 304 -19.89 -1.43 9.62
N LEU A 305 -18.71 -1.99 9.80
CA LEU A 305 -18.28 -2.66 11.02
C LEU A 305 -17.20 -1.83 11.69
N PHE A 306 -17.50 -1.31 12.87
CA PHE A 306 -16.51 -0.73 13.76
C PHE A 306 -16.13 -1.77 14.81
N LEU A 307 -14.88 -2.22 14.78
CA LEU A 307 -14.26 -2.99 15.86
C LEU A 307 -13.39 -2.06 16.68
N ALA A 308 -13.83 -1.75 17.90
CA ALA A 308 -13.00 -1.10 18.91
C ALA A 308 -12.40 -2.14 19.85
N LEU A 309 -11.12 -2.02 20.18
CA LEU A 309 -10.40 -3.00 21.01
C LEU A 309 -9.35 -2.33 21.90
N SER A 310 -9.12 -2.94 23.06
CA SER A 310 -8.10 -2.54 24.04
C SER A 310 -7.83 -3.72 24.98
N SER A 311 -6.75 -3.65 25.77
CA SER A 311 -6.65 -4.44 27.01
C SER A 311 -7.91 -4.29 27.86
N VAL A 312 -8.28 -5.32 28.65
CA VAL A 312 -9.45 -5.24 29.54
C VAL A 312 -9.34 -4.07 30.53
N GLU A 313 -8.15 -3.84 31.07
CA GLU A 313 -7.86 -2.73 32.01
C GLU A 313 -7.89 -1.36 31.33
N GLY A 314 -7.39 -1.25 30.10
CA GLY A 314 -7.36 0.00 29.33
C GLY A 314 -8.71 0.37 28.70
N PHE A 315 -9.61 -0.58 28.46
CA PHE A 315 -10.84 -0.33 27.72
C PHE A 315 -11.73 0.79 28.28
N PRO A 316 -11.95 0.91 29.61
CA PRO A 316 -12.75 2.01 30.18
C PRO A 316 -12.22 3.40 29.82
N LYS A 317 -10.90 3.57 29.63
CA LYS A 317 -10.27 4.82 29.20
C LYS A 317 -10.67 5.20 27.78
N TYR A 318 -10.70 4.23 26.86
CA TYR A 318 -10.98 4.47 25.44
C TYR A 318 -12.45 4.35 25.06
N GLU A 319 -13.27 3.71 25.89
CA GLU A 319 -14.68 3.48 25.60
C GLU A 319 -15.44 4.76 25.20
N PRO A 320 -15.29 5.90 25.90
CA PRO A 320 -15.95 7.15 25.50
C PRO A 320 -15.46 7.68 24.15
N VAL A 321 -14.18 7.46 23.83
CA VAL A 321 -13.57 7.86 22.55
C VAL A 321 -14.15 7.00 21.42
N PHE A 322 -14.21 5.68 21.59
CA PHE A 322 -14.79 4.76 20.62
C PHE A 322 -16.25 5.10 20.32
N ARG A 323 -17.05 5.32 21.36
CA ARG A 323 -18.46 5.73 21.22
C ARG A 323 -18.61 7.06 20.48
N ARG A 324 -17.69 8.01 20.69
CA ARG A 324 -17.69 9.30 19.98
C ARG A 324 -17.37 9.13 18.50
N VAL A 325 -16.37 8.32 18.15
CA VAL A 325 -16.01 8.04 16.75
C VAL A 325 -17.19 7.39 16.03
N VAL A 326 -17.72 6.28 16.57
CA VAL A 326 -18.88 5.61 15.98
C VAL A 326 -20.09 6.54 15.92
N GLY A 327 -20.38 7.27 17.00
CA GLY A 327 -21.49 8.22 17.08
C GLY A 327 -21.41 9.40 16.11
N SER A 328 -20.23 9.70 15.59
CA SER A 328 -20.02 10.73 14.56
C SER A 328 -20.15 10.21 13.13
N PHE A 329 -20.26 8.88 12.93
CA PHE A 329 -20.40 8.29 11.60
C PHE A 329 -21.69 8.72 10.93
N ARG A 330 -21.59 9.32 9.75
CA ARG A 330 -22.74 9.81 8.99
C ARG A 330 -22.45 9.88 7.50
N GLU A 331 -23.51 10.06 6.72
CA GLU A 331 -23.42 10.30 5.29
C GLU A 331 -22.80 11.68 5.00
N MET A 332 -21.91 11.74 4.02
CA MET A 332 -21.36 13.00 3.54
C MET A 332 -22.39 13.75 2.70
N THR A 333 -22.58 15.03 3.00
CA THR A 333 -23.42 15.94 2.23
C THR A 333 -22.64 17.11 1.61
N ASN A 334 -21.43 17.39 2.11
CA ASN A 334 -20.60 18.47 1.60
C ASN A 334 -20.04 18.14 0.21
N THR A 335 -20.57 18.80 -0.81
CA THR A 335 -20.21 18.57 -2.22
C THR A 335 -18.76 18.91 -2.54
N SER A 336 -18.11 19.85 -1.84
CA SER A 336 -16.71 20.18 -2.12
C SER A 336 -15.77 19.06 -1.67
N LEU A 337 -16.05 18.41 -0.54
CA LEU A 337 -15.31 17.25 -0.04
C LEU A 337 -15.61 16.00 -0.88
N ILE A 338 -16.87 15.81 -1.30
CA ILE A 338 -17.26 14.71 -2.19
C ILE A 338 -16.57 14.80 -3.55
N ASN A 339 -16.48 16.01 -4.11
CA ASN A 339 -15.90 16.23 -5.44
C ASN A 339 -14.40 16.56 -5.38
N ARG A 340 -13.73 16.30 -4.25
CA ARG A 340 -12.30 16.57 -4.08
C ARG A 340 -11.51 15.85 -5.18
N ALA A 341 -10.78 16.63 -5.97
CA ALA A 341 -9.96 16.10 -7.04
C ALA A 341 -8.67 15.49 -6.49
N PRO A 342 -8.21 14.35 -7.03
CA PRO A 342 -6.86 13.86 -6.78
C PRO A 342 -5.83 14.81 -7.37
N LYS A 343 -4.63 14.83 -6.78
CA LYS A 343 -3.46 15.40 -7.44
C LYS A 343 -3.09 14.54 -8.63
N ARG A 344 -2.62 15.15 -9.72
CA ARG A 344 -2.22 14.42 -10.94
C ARG A 344 -0.84 14.83 -11.39
N LEU A 345 -0.09 13.88 -11.96
CA LEU A 345 1.13 14.18 -12.66
C LEU A 345 0.83 15.08 -13.85
N ALA A 346 1.64 16.11 -14.01
CA ALA A 346 1.62 16.99 -15.16
C ALA A 346 3.04 17.16 -15.68
N LEU A 347 3.15 17.53 -16.95
CA LEU A 347 4.43 17.78 -17.59
C LEU A 347 4.56 19.26 -17.93
N VAL A 348 5.71 19.83 -17.58
CA VAL A 348 6.08 21.19 -18.01
C VAL A 348 7.38 21.14 -18.78
N LYS A 349 7.52 21.99 -19.80
CA LYS A 349 8.77 22.10 -20.56
C LYS A 349 9.72 23.06 -19.85
N ALA A 350 10.95 22.61 -19.59
CA ALA A 350 12.02 23.49 -19.12
C ALA A 350 12.39 24.51 -20.21
N ASN A 351 12.80 25.71 -19.78
CA ASN A 351 13.24 26.78 -20.69
C ASN A 351 14.75 26.79 -20.93
N GLY A 352 15.54 25.99 -20.21
CA GLY A 352 17.00 25.98 -20.32
C GLY A 352 17.71 27.03 -19.48
N SER A 353 17.00 27.84 -18.70
CA SER A 353 17.60 28.91 -17.87
C SER A 353 17.20 28.83 -16.40
N ASP A 354 16.01 28.33 -16.08
CA ASP A 354 15.59 28.12 -14.69
C ASP A 354 16.23 26.85 -14.11
N THR A 355 16.61 26.92 -12.83
CA THR A 355 16.90 25.71 -12.06
C THR A 355 15.62 24.87 -11.87
N LEU A 356 15.78 23.58 -11.56
CA LEU A 356 14.64 22.69 -11.31
C LEU A 356 13.73 23.21 -10.18
N GLN A 357 14.32 23.70 -9.08
CA GLN A 357 13.57 24.38 -8.02
C GLN A 357 12.83 25.62 -8.52
N GLY A 358 13.41 26.37 -9.47
CA GLY A 358 12.77 27.52 -10.12
C GLY A 358 11.55 27.11 -10.94
N VAL A 359 11.64 25.98 -11.66
CA VAL A 359 10.49 25.38 -12.37
C VAL A 359 9.39 24.98 -11.37
N PHE A 360 9.73 24.26 -10.31
CA PHE A 360 8.77 23.83 -9.28
C PHE A 360 8.05 25.00 -8.60
N LYS A 361 8.80 26.07 -8.28
CA LYS A 361 8.22 27.29 -7.71
C LYS A 361 7.20 27.93 -8.66
N LYS A 362 7.50 28.03 -9.96
CA LYS A 362 6.60 28.62 -10.96
C LYS A 362 5.34 27.80 -11.18
N THR A 363 5.38 26.48 -11.00
CA THR A 363 4.20 25.61 -11.09
C THR A 363 3.37 25.56 -9.80
N GLY A 364 3.81 26.23 -8.72
CA GLY A 364 3.13 26.17 -7.43
C GLY A 364 3.29 24.82 -6.71
N LEU A 365 4.31 24.03 -7.07
CA LEU A 365 4.58 22.75 -6.41
C LEU A 365 5.01 23.01 -4.96
N ALA A 366 4.39 22.34 -3.99
CA ALA A 366 4.68 22.54 -2.58
C ALA A 366 6.14 22.19 -2.23
N GLU A 367 6.82 23.07 -1.49
CA GLU A 367 8.27 22.95 -1.21
C GLU A 367 8.66 21.63 -0.55
N ASN A 368 7.82 21.12 0.36
CA ASN A 368 8.02 19.84 1.02
C ASN A 368 7.95 18.61 0.08
N THR A 369 7.59 18.80 -1.18
CA THR A 369 7.56 17.74 -2.21
C THR A 369 8.68 17.86 -3.24
N TRP A 370 9.51 18.91 -3.18
CA TRP A 370 10.53 19.18 -4.19
C TRP A 370 11.59 18.08 -4.28
N ALA A 371 12.07 17.55 -3.16
CA ALA A 371 13.08 16.50 -3.17
C ALA A 371 12.59 15.19 -3.84
N PRO A 372 11.41 14.64 -3.48
CA PRO A 372 10.82 13.53 -4.24
C PRO A 372 10.66 13.81 -5.74
N PHE A 373 10.19 15.00 -6.12
CA PHE A 373 10.06 15.36 -7.53
C PHE A 373 11.40 15.53 -8.24
N ALA A 374 12.45 15.96 -7.55
CA ALA A 374 13.81 16.01 -8.08
C ALA A 374 14.30 14.59 -8.44
N VAL A 375 14.11 13.63 -7.52
CA VAL A 375 14.42 12.22 -7.76
C VAL A 375 13.62 11.67 -8.94
N MET A 376 12.30 11.91 -8.98
CA MET A 376 11.45 11.45 -10.09
C MET A 376 11.90 12.04 -11.44
N ASN A 377 12.47 13.23 -11.47
CA ASN A 377 12.97 13.85 -12.71
C ASN A 377 14.43 13.48 -13.05
N GLY A 378 15.09 12.69 -12.20
CA GLY A 378 16.49 12.33 -12.35
C GLY A 378 17.42 13.54 -12.33
N LEU A 379 17.10 14.57 -11.54
CA LEU A 379 17.82 15.84 -11.50
C LEU A 379 17.99 16.32 -10.06
N GLU A 380 19.09 17.03 -9.80
CA GLU A 380 19.28 17.76 -8.54
C GLU A 380 18.50 19.09 -8.57
N LEU A 381 18.07 19.59 -7.41
CA LEU A 381 17.24 20.81 -7.33
C LEU A 381 17.90 22.06 -7.95
N GLY A 382 19.23 22.15 -7.83
CA GLY A 382 20.02 23.24 -8.41
C GLY A 382 20.35 23.07 -9.90
N ALA A 383 20.04 21.93 -10.51
CA ALA A 383 20.33 21.69 -11.92
C ALA A 383 19.47 22.57 -12.82
N VAL A 384 20.02 23.05 -13.93
CA VAL A 384 19.28 23.76 -15.00
C VAL A 384 18.92 22.73 -16.07
N PRO A 385 17.65 22.29 -16.18
CA PRO A 385 17.28 21.29 -17.17
C PRO A 385 17.35 21.90 -18.58
N PRO A 386 17.81 21.14 -19.61
CA PRO A 386 17.87 21.64 -20.98
C PRO A 386 16.52 22.14 -21.49
N ALA A 387 16.56 23.14 -22.37
CA ALA A 387 15.36 23.67 -23.00
C ALA A 387 14.56 22.56 -23.71
N GLY A 388 13.25 22.53 -23.49
CA GLY A 388 12.35 21.52 -24.04
C GLY A 388 12.25 20.22 -23.24
N LYS A 389 13.15 19.95 -22.28
CA LYS A 389 13.04 18.75 -21.42
C LYS A 389 11.71 18.78 -20.66
N LEU A 390 10.99 17.67 -20.71
CA LEU A 390 9.75 17.48 -19.95
C LEU A 390 10.10 17.23 -18.48
N ILE A 391 9.46 17.98 -17.59
CA ILE A 391 9.63 17.93 -16.15
C ILE A 391 8.30 17.51 -15.53
N LYS A 392 8.32 16.41 -14.77
CA LYS A 392 7.19 15.96 -13.96
C LYS A 392 6.96 16.93 -12.80
N VAL A 393 5.72 17.35 -12.62
CA VAL A 393 5.20 18.09 -11.46
C VAL A 393 3.86 17.48 -11.03
N ALA A 394 3.28 17.93 -9.90
CA ALA A 394 1.91 17.61 -9.52
C ALA A 394 1.02 18.85 -9.56
N ARG A 395 -0.22 18.68 -10.03
CA ARG A 395 -1.27 19.70 -10.03
C ARG A 395 -2.55 19.20 -9.37
#